data_AF-A0A8H5ZV37-F1
#
_entry.id   AF-A0A8H5ZV37-F1
#
_cell.length_a   1.000
_cell.length_b   1.000
_cell.length_c   1.000
_cell.angle_alpha   90.00
_cell.angle_beta   90.00
_cell.angle_gamma   90.00
#
_symmetry.space_group_name_H-M   'P 1'
#
loop_
_entity.id
_entity.type
_entity.pdbx_description
1 polymer ?
#
loop_
_entity_poly.entity_id
_entity_poly.type
_entity_poly.pdbx_seq_one_letter_code
_entity_poly.pdbx_strand_id
1 'polypeptide(L)'
;METYLNPLPPLLKSAIAKWAWVSLAALGSLPGSFNRTAFEAPWATSDISDEGLSTTLSRLNDTDFVAYHERFFDIIGPTATVEHIHEAPCYIPATNQLFFVEWGPPGGDDSIHSHLYLLDVETNTLHKITTSPPTYNVHGCVYYNGSIHVVTDGYSDLQTGELAMIDPVSMEKKTLLDNYLVQPFAGFNDLEIDREGNFWLTDSKSGWGREIVEFSPPTNPSVYFVDRSTLHTKVVYTTSGNINGVAISPDRSTVYIPETGVSKYFPKRTDPYGMRQLWAFDVSDSGSVLYNQRFFNSPISYFYDGIRVSRHGYVFCGAGDGVDVLNPRTGDTLGTIRVGGGDNVAVSLAFGEHELWIVGKGGVWHVKGLKERLAREW
;
A
#
# COMPACT_ATOMS: atom_id res chain seq x y z
N MET A 1 9.02 5.93 37.32
CA MET A 1 8.16 5.82 36.13
C MET A 1 9.05 5.35 35.00
N GLU A 2 8.76 4.19 34.44
CA GLU A 2 9.40 3.77 33.20
C GLU A 2 9.00 4.75 32.10
N THR A 3 10.00 5.25 31.37
CA THR A 3 9.76 6.08 30.19
C THR A 3 9.60 5.15 29.01
N TYR A 4 8.36 4.88 28.61
CA TYR A 4 8.04 4.10 27.40
C TYR A 4 8.49 4.78 26.09
N LEU A 5 8.98 6.03 26.19
CA LEU A 5 9.52 6.81 25.08
C LEU A 5 10.99 7.15 25.35
N ASN A 6 11.81 6.98 24.32
CA ASN A 6 13.16 7.51 24.26
C ASN A 6 13.14 9.04 24.04
N PRO A 7 14.20 9.76 24.46
CA PRO A 7 14.34 11.17 24.13
C PRO A 7 14.53 11.36 22.62
N LEU A 8 13.76 12.27 22.02
CA LEU A 8 13.92 12.59 20.60
C LEU A 8 15.31 13.21 20.31
N PRO A 9 15.91 12.92 19.15
CA PRO A 9 17.13 13.59 18.69
C PRO A 9 17.00 15.12 18.74
N PRO A 10 18.08 15.86 19.05
CA PRO A 10 18.03 17.32 19.16
C PRO A 10 17.47 18.03 17.91
N LEU A 11 17.71 17.45 16.72
CA LEU A 11 17.22 17.99 15.45
C LEU A 11 15.69 18.03 15.34
N LEU A 12 14.96 17.19 16.09
CA LEU A 12 13.50 17.16 16.10
C LEU A 12 12.88 18.13 17.11
N LYS A 13 13.67 18.86 17.90
CA LYS A 13 13.13 19.82 18.88
C LYS A 13 12.37 20.98 18.24
N SER A 14 12.69 21.30 16.99
CA SER A 14 12.01 22.31 16.18
C SER A 14 11.17 21.70 15.06
N ALA A 15 10.84 20.41 15.14
CA ALA A 15 10.00 19.77 14.14
C ALA A 15 8.58 20.35 14.18
N ILE A 16 7.97 20.49 12.99
CA ILE A 16 6.60 20.99 12.86
C ILE A 16 5.61 19.88 13.24
N ALA A 17 5.86 18.67 12.76
CA ALA A 17 5.08 17.49 13.08
C ALA A 17 5.33 16.98 14.51
N LYS A 18 4.38 16.19 15.01
CA LYS A 18 4.44 15.55 16.33
C LYS A 18 5.15 14.21 16.23
N TRP A 19 6.16 14.03 17.08
CA TRP A 19 7.02 12.84 17.08
C TRP A 19 6.97 12.07 18.39
N ALA A 20 7.14 10.76 18.27
CA ALA A 20 7.52 9.88 19.38
C ALA A 20 8.60 8.90 18.95
N TRP A 21 9.49 8.56 19.88
CA TRP A 21 10.43 7.45 19.72
C TRP A 21 10.14 6.43 20.81
N VAL A 22 9.59 5.29 20.43
CA VAL A 22 9.19 4.25 21.36
C VAL A 22 10.40 3.49 21.86
N SER A 23 10.44 3.22 23.17
CA SER A 23 11.41 2.30 23.77
C SER A 23 10.88 0.87 23.71
N LEU A 24 11.33 0.11 22.72
CA LEU A 24 10.95 -1.31 22.58
C LEU A 24 11.36 -2.14 23.80
N ALA A 25 12.46 -1.78 24.45
CA ALA A 25 12.89 -2.44 25.69
C ALA A 25 11.88 -2.21 26.84
N ALA A 26 11.36 -0.99 26.98
CA ALA A 26 10.33 -0.68 27.98
C ALA A 26 8.98 -1.34 27.64
N LEU A 27 8.69 -1.58 26.36
CA LEU A 27 7.50 -2.34 25.95
C LEU A 27 7.67 -3.86 26.07
N GLY A 28 8.87 -4.35 26.39
CA GLY A 28 9.13 -5.79 26.52
C GLY A 28 8.43 -6.45 27.71
N SER A 29 8.09 -5.68 28.75
CA SER A 29 7.38 -6.16 29.94
C SER A 29 6.45 -5.08 30.48
N LEU A 30 5.18 -5.12 30.09
CA LEU A 30 4.18 -4.13 30.49
C LEU A 30 3.61 -4.45 31.90
N PRO A 31 3.46 -3.45 32.78
CA PRO A 31 2.78 -3.63 34.06
C PRO A 31 1.26 -3.71 33.89
N GLY A 32 0.58 -4.31 34.87
CA GLY A 32 -0.88 -4.41 34.91
C GLY A 32 -1.48 -5.39 33.88
N SER A 33 -2.78 -5.28 33.66
CA SER A 33 -3.51 -5.91 32.56
C SER A 33 -3.53 -5.02 31.31
N PHE A 34 -3.44 -5.66 30.15
CA PHE A 34 -3.58 -5.06 28.82
C PHE A 34 -4.24 -6.07 27.89
N ASN A 35 -5.09 -5.59 26.98
CA ASN A 35 -5.71 -6.42 25.95
C ASN A 35 -5.83 -5.64 24.64
N ARG A 36 -5.26 -6.17 23.56
CA ARG A 36 -5.35 -5.59 22.21
C ARG A 36 -5.22 -6.71 21.19
N THR A 37 -6.02 -6.65 20.15
CA THR A 37 -5.86 -7.54 19.00
C THR A 37 -4.71 -7.08 18.10
N ALA A 38 -4.21 -7.96 17.23
CA ALA A 38 -3.23 -7.57 16.22
C ALA A 38 -3.85 -6.71 15.09
N PHE A 39 -5.18 -6.50 15.11
CA PHE A 39 -5.93 -5.77 14.08
C PHE A 39 -6.08 -4.28 14.38
N GLU A 40 -5.98 -3.90 15.64
CA GLU A 40 -6.09 -2.51 16.08
C GLU A 40 -4.71 -1.88 16.20
N ALA A 41 -4.58 -0.55 16.12
CA ALA A 41 -3.32 0.13 16.39
C ALA A 41 -2.90 -0.03 17.87
N PRO A 42 -1.60 -0.03 18.21
CA PRO A 42 -1.14 -0.14 19.60
C PRO A 42 -1.82 0.83 20.59
N TRP A 43 -2.14 2.03 20.11
CA TRP A 43 -2.76 3.10 20.89
C TRP A 43 -4.29 3.20 20.74
N ALA A 44 -4.93 2.27 20.02
CA ALA A 44 -6.39 2.21 19.89
C ALA A 44 -7.07 1.48 21.07
N THR A 45 -6.31 0.81 21.94
CA THR A 45 -6.89 0.11 23.11
C THR A 45 -7.06 1.05 24.30
N SER A 46 -8.20 0.92 24.97
CA SER A 46 -8.49 1.54 26.27
C SER A 46 -8.42 0.54 27.43
N ASP A 47 -8.24 -0.75 27.15
CA ASP A 47 -8.18 -1.83 28.15
C ASP A 47 -6.75 -1.98 28.68
N ILE A 48 -6.28 -0.95 29.40
CA ILE A 48 -4.97 -0.89 30.02
C ILE A 48 -5.12 -0.35 31.45
N SER A 49 -4.68 -1.14 32.42
CA SER A 49 -4.78 -0.78 33.84
C SER A 49 -3.63 0.11 34.35
N ASP A 50 -2.47 0.11 33.71
CA ASP A 50 -1.35 0.97 34.08
C ASP A 50 -1.55 2.39 33.52
N GLU A 51 -1.62 3.37 34.42
CA GLU A 51 -1.87 4.78 34.08
C GLU A 51 -0.73 5.39 33.23
N GLY A 52 0.52 4.99 33.50
CA GLY A 52 1.69 5.48 32.76
C GLY A 52 1.68 5.01 31.30
N LEU A 53 1.39 3.73 31.09
CA LEU A 53 1.24 3.15 29.76
C LEU A 53 0.04 3.73 29.02
N SER A 54 -1.11 3.81 29.68
CA SER A 54 -2.33 4.40 29.10
C SER A 54 -2.11 5.85 28.66
N THR A 55 -1.44 6.66 29.48
CA THR A 55 -1.07 8.04 29.13
C THR A 55 -0.11 8.09 27.94
N THR A 56 0.87 7.19 27.89
CA THR A 56 1.82 7.10 26.78
C THR A 56 1.13 6.76 25.47
N LEU A 57 0.25 5.77 25.48
CA LEU A 57 -0.48 5.35 24.28
C LEU A 57 -1.47 6.42 23.82
N SER A 58 -2.14 7.09 24.75
CA SER A 58 -2.98 8.26 24.44
C SER A 58 -2.18 9.36 23.73
N ARG A 59 -0.94 9.63 24.18
CA ARG A 59 -0.03 10.55 23.48
C ARG A 59 0.36 10.04 22.11
N LEU A 60 0.69 8.75 21.97
CA LEU A 60 1.03 8.16 20.67
C LEU A 60 -0.12 8.28 19.67
N ASN A 61 -1.38 8.23 20.13
CA ASN A 61 -2.56 8.40 19.27
C ASN A 61 -2.64 9.78 18.59
N ASP A 62 -1.94 10.79 19.09
CA ASP A 62 -1.88 12.15 18.50
C ASP A 62 -0.52 12.46 17.86
N THR A 63 0.30 11.45 17.54
CA THR A 63 1.60 11.66 16.86
C THR A 63 1.51 11.46 15.35
N ASP A 64 2.26 12.24 14.58
CA ASP A 64 2.32 12.07 13.12
C ASP A 64 3.34 10.99 12.73
N PHE A 65 4.44 10.91 13.49
CA PHE A 65 5.54 9.98 13.24
C PHE A 65 5.93 9.24 14.51
N VAL A 66 5.94 7.90 14.43
CA VAL A 66 6.35 7.02 15.53
C VAL A 66 7.60 6.24 15.09
N ALA A 67 8.73 6.50 15.74
CA ALA A 67 9.97 5.76 15.52
C ALA A 67 10.05 4.55 16.46
N TYR A 68 10.49 3.41 15.94
CA TYR A 68 10.89 2.23 16.72
C TYR A 68 12.40 2.00 16.67
N HIS A 69 13.06 2.59 15.67
CA HIS A 69 14.50 2.49 15.44
C HIS A 69 15.08 3.86 15.03
N GLU A 70 16.30 4.18 15.45
CA GLU A 70 16.94 5.48 15.19
C GLU A 70 17.08 5.82 13.70
N ARG A 71 17.34 4.82 12.85
CA ARG A 71 17.41 4.96 11.39
C ARG A 71 16.14 5.52 10.74
N PHE A 72 15.00 5.50 11.43
CA PHE A 72 13.80 6.17 10.91
C PHE A 72 14.03 7.69 10.72
N PHE A 73 14.88 8.29 11.54
CA PHE A 73 15.26 9.71 11.44
C PHE A 73 16.19 10.03 10.26
N ASP A 74 16.75 9.01 9.60
CA ASP A 74 17.51 9.15 8.36
C ASP A 74 16.56 9.24 7.15
N ILE A 75 15.36 8.67 7.26
CA ILE A 75 14.33 8.62 6.22
C ILE A 75 13.41 9.82 6.32
N ILE A 76 12.91 10.10 7.53
CA ILE A 76 11.97 11.19 7.82
C ILE A 76 12.69 12.28 8.63
N GLY A 77 12.68 13.50 8.11
CA GLY A 77 13.39 14.65 8.68
C GLY A 77 12.54 15.57 9.56
N PRO A 78 13.15 16.57 10.21
CA PRO A 78 12.45 17.53 11.08
C PRO A 78 11.48 18.44 10.33
N THR A 79 11.68 18.60 9.02
CA THR A 79 10.82 19.39 8.13
C THR A 79 9.60 18.63 7.67
N ALA A 80 9.48 17.33 7.99
CA ALA A 80 8.40 16.52 7.48
C ALA A 80 7.05 16.91 8.09
N THR A 81 6.02 16.90 7.26
CA THR A 81 4.63 17.15 7.65
C THR A 81 3.73 16.05 7.10
N VAL A 82 2.58 15.86 7.73
CA VAL A 82 1.50 15.00 7.23
C VAL A 82 0.25 15.88 7.12
N GLU A 83 -0.32 15.96 5.93
CA GLU A 83 -1.49 16.79 5.64
C GLU A 83 -2.59 15.94 5.03
N HIS A 84 -3.80 16.02 5.57
CA HIS A 84 -4.94 15.30 5.04
C HIS A 84 -5.56 16.04 3.83
N ILE A 85 -5.70 15.35 2.70
CA ILE A 85 -6.21 15.80 1.40
C ILE A 85 -7.18 14.74 0.79
N HIS A 86 -7.55 14.89 -0.50
CA HIS A 86 -8.47 13.99 -1.23
C HIS A 86 -7.76 12.84 -2.02
N GLU A 87 -8.50 11.76 -2.30
CA GLU A 87 -8.14 10.40 -2.82
C GLU A 87 -7.06 10.28 -3.96
N ALA A 88 -6.20 9.22 -4.02
CA ALA A 88 -4.96 9.18 -4.89
C ALA A 88 -4.06 7.88 -4.98
N PRO A 89 -4.32 6.77 -5.72
CA PRO A 89 -3.46 5.60 -5.84
C PRO A 89 -2.18 5.78 -6.67
N CYS A 90 -2.02 6.83 -7.50
CA CYS A 90 -0.74 7.08 -8.19
C CYS A 90 -0.47 8.55 -8.54
N TYR A 91 0.81 8.93 -8.57
CA TYR A 91 1.28 10.26 -8.93
C TYR A 91 1.79 10.31 -10.38
N ILE A 92 1.44 11.38 -11.10
CA ILE A 92 1.77 11.63 -12.50
C ILE A 92 2.70 12.85 -12.57
N PRO A 93 4.03 12.65 -12.65
CA PRO A 93 4.99 13.75 -12.70
C PRO A 93 4.79 14.70 -13.89
N ALA A 94 4.34 14.18 -15.03
CA ALA A 94 4.18 14.97 -16.26
C ALA A 94 3.09 16.05 -16.17
N THR A 95 2.07 15.84 -15.35
CA THR A 95 0.95 16.78 -15.17
C THR A 95 0.86 17.32 -13.75
N ASN A 96 1.72 16.84 -12.84
CA ASN A 96 1.69 17.12 -11.40
C ASN A 96 0.32 16.81 -10.76
N GLN A 97 -0.24 15.66 -11.12
CA GLN A 97 -1.57 15.23 -10.69
C GLN A 97 -1.51 13.86 -10.00
N LEU A 98 -2.49 13.61 -9.14
CA LEU A 98 -2.77 12.28 -8.62
C LEU A 98 -3.94 11.67 -9.38
N PHE A 99 -3.78 10.46 -9.89
CA PHE A 99 -4.84 9.71 -10.56
C PHE A 99 -5.44 8.69 -9.62
N PHE A 100 -6.78 8.64 -9.52
CA PHE A 100 -7.51 7.74 -8.62
C PHE A 100 -8.90 7.28 -9.04
N VAL A 101 -9.40 6.31 -8.29
CA VAL A 101 -10.80 5.89 -8.27
C VAL A 101 -11.32 5.91 -6.84
N GLU A 102 -12.60 6.20 -6.67
CA GLU A 102 -13.33 5.96 -5.42
C GLU A 102 -13.73 4.47 -5.43
N TRP A 103 -13.08 3.60 -4.66
CA TRP A 103 -13.34 2.15 -4.70
C TRP A 103 -14.23 1.67 -3.56
N GLY A 104 -15.48 1.31 -3.90
CA GLY A 104 -16.48 0.74 -2.99
C GLY A 104 -17.45 1.77 -2.40
N PRO A 105 -18.49 1.33 -1.66
CA PRO A 105 -19.56 2.22 -1.21
C PRO A 105 -19.05 3.38 -0.33
N PRO A 106 -19.51 4.63 -0.55
CA PRO A 106 -20.65 5.02 -1.41
C PRO A 106 -20.32 5.23 -2.89
N GLY A 107 -19.11 4.96 -3.34
CA GLY A 107 -18.69 5.10 -4.73
C GLY A 107 -19.40 4.15 -5.70
N GLY A 108 -19.70 4.66 -6.90
CA GLY A 108 -20.27 3.91 -8.02
C GLY A 108 -21.80 3.83 -8.06
N ASP A 109 -22.33 3.42 -9.23
CA ASP A 109 -23.73 3.01 -9.41
C ASP A 109 -23.71 1.47 -9.52
N ASP A 110 -24.39 0.77 -8.62
CA ASP A 110 -24.41 -0.71 -8.55
C ASP A 110 -23.02 -1.39 -8.60
N SER A 111 -22.06 -0.94 -7.76
CA SER A 111 -20.68 -1.47 -7.68
C SER A 111 -19.79 -1.22 -8.92
N ILE A 112 -20.28 -0.46 -9.91
CA ILE A 112 -19.52 -0.08 -11.10
C ILE A 112 -18.96 1.35 -10.94
N HIS A 113 -17.64 1.46 -10.96
CA HIS A 113 -16.93 2.73 -10.92
C HIS A 113 -16.47 3.10 -12.32
N SER A 114 -17.34 3.82 -13.04
CA SER A 114 -17.14 4.23 -14.44
C SER A 114 -16.39 5.56 -14.61
N HIS A 115 -16.07 6.22 -13.51
CA HIS A 115 -15.40 7.51 -13.51
C HIS A 115 -14.10 7.42 -12.72
N LEU A 116 -13.07 8.06 -13.26
CA LEU A 116 -11.77 8.20 -12.65
C LEU A 116 -11.59 9.66 -12.26
N TYR A 117 -10.56 9.94 -11.48
CA TYR A 117 -10.31 11.26 -10.95
C TYR A 117 -8.84 11.66 -11.13
N LEU A 118 -8.63 12.95 -11.41
CA LEU A 118 -7.32 13.60 -11.34
C LEU A 118 -7.39 14.70 -10.29
N LEU A 119 -6.50 14.67 -9.30
CA LEU A 119 -6.32 15.77 -8.34
C LEU A 119 -5.08 16.57 -8.71
N ASP A 120 -5.24 17.85 -9.00
CA ASP A 120 -4.12 18.77 -9.14
C ASP A 120 -3.44 18.97 -7.78
N VAL A 121 -2.17 18.56 -7.65
CA VAL A 121 -1.45 18.60 -6.37
C VAL A 121 -1.28 20.03 -5.84
N GLU A 122 -1.04 21.00 -6.73
CA GLU A 122 -0.80 22.39 -6.34
C GLU A 122 -2.07 23.14 -5.94
N THR A 123 -3.17 22.91 -6.67
CA THR A 123 -4.40 23.70 -6.52
C THR A 123 -5.45 22.98 -5.68
N ASN A 124 -5.26 21.69 -5.41
CA ASN A 124 -6.24 20.79 -4.80
C ASN A 124 -7.57 20.74 -5.59
N THR A 125 -7.49 20.93 -6.92
CA THR A 125 -8.65 20.88 -7.82
C THR A 125 -8.88 19.45 -8.29
N LEU A 126 -10.09 18.95 -8.07
CA LEU A 126 -10.50 17.62 -8.46
C LEU A 126 -11.18 17.66 -9.84
N HIS A 127 -10.71 16.81 -10.75
CA HIS A 127 -11.29 16.60 -12.08
C HIS A 127 -11.86 15.21 -12.17
N LYS A 128 -13.10 15.11 -12.67
CA LYS A 128 -13.74 13.84 -12.99
C LYS A 128 -13.51 13.54 -14.47
N ILE A 129 -12.93 12.38 -14.76
CA ILE A 129 -12.49 11.99 -16.10
C ILE A 129 -13.01 10.60 -16.49
N THR A 130 -12.95 10.32 -17.79
CA THR A 130 -13.18 9.00 -18.38
C THR A 130 -12.10 8.74 -19.44
N THR A 131 -11.83 7.48 -19.72
CA THR A 131 -10.91 7.08 -20.79
C THR A 131 -11.63 6.74 -22.09
N SER A 132 -10.90 6.67 -23.19
CA SER A 132 -11.40 6.20 -24.48
C SER A 132 -10.58 5.02 -24.99
N PRO A 133 -11.13 3.79 -25.07
CA PRO A 133 -12.44 3.39 -24.54
C PRO A 133 -12.49 3.46 -23.00
N PRO A 134 -13.69 3.44 -22.39
CA PRO A 134 -13.83 3.50 -20.94
C PRO A 134 -13.07 2.39 -20.20
N THR A 135 -12.62 2.71 -19.00
CA THR A 135 -12.03 1.77 -18.05
C THR A 135 -12.87 1.82 -16.78
N TYR A 136 -13.11 0.66 -16.20
CA TYR A 136 -13.97 0.48 -15.04
C TYR A 136 -13.18 -0.16 -13.91
N ASN A 137 -13.55 0.17 -12.67
CA ASN A 137 -13.03 -0.48 -11.47
C ASN A 137 -11.50 -0.62 -11.49
N VAL A 138 -10.81 0.49 -11.81
CA VAL A 138 -9.37 0.57 -11.60
C VAL A 138 -9.06 0.27 -10.15
N HIS A 139 -7.98 -0.44 -9.90
CA HIS A 139 -7.56 -0.78 -8.56
C HIS A 139 -6.14 -0.23 -8.34
N GLY A 140 -5.13 -0.93 -8.88
CA GLY A 140 -3.73 -0.49 -8.86
C GLY A 140 -3.39 0.49 -9.96
N CYS A 141 -2.44 1.38 -9.68
CA CYS A 141 -1.86 2.30 -10.66
C CYS A 141 -0.35 2.51 -10.45
N VAL A 142 0.40 2.56 -11.56
CA VAL A 142 1.82 2.96 -11.61
C VAL A 142 2.06 3.85 -12.83
N TYR A 143 2.66 5.02 -12.64
CA TYR A 143 3.15 5.84 -13.74
C TYR A 143 4.54 5.34 -14.17
N TYR A 144 4.71 5.10 -15.47
CA TYR A 144 5.98 4.61 -16.01
C TYR A 144 6.16 5.05 -17.46
N ASN A 145 7.35 5.56 -17.78
CA ASN A 145 7.76 5.92 -19.14
C ASN A 145 6.71 6.73 -19.94
N GLY A 146 6.16 7.78 -19.32
CA GLY A 146 5.22 8.68 -19.97
C GLY A 146 3.75 8.31 -19.83
N SER A 147 3.43 7.11 -19.35
CA SER A 147 2.06 6.59 -19.36
C SER A 147 1.60 6.10 -17.99
N ILE A 148 0.30 6.21 -17.75
CA ILE A 148 -0.37 5.65 -16.58
C ILE A 148 -0.64 4.17 -16.88
N HIS A 149 -0.15 3.26 -16.06
CA HIS A 149 -0.47 1.84 -16.15
C HIS A 149 -1.42 1.48 -15.02
N VAL A 150 -2.54 0.85 -15.36
CA VAL A 150 -3.58 0.49 -14.40
C VAL A 150 -3.92 -0.98 -14.51
N VAL A 151 -4.37 -1.53 -13.39
CA VAL A 151 -5.05 -2.81 -13.37
C VAL A 151 -6.49 -2.66 -12.88
N THR A 152 -7.37 -3.55 -13.30
CA THR A 152 -8.80 -3.50 -12.95
C THR A 152 -9.31 -4.79 -12.31
N ASP A 153 -10.36 -4.67 -11.51
CA ASP A 153 -11.10 -5.83 -10.99
C ASP A 153 -11.92 -6.54 -12.09
N GLY A 154 -12.22 -5.83 -13.20
CA GLY A 154 -13.31 -6.19 -14.10
C GLY A 154 -14.66 -5.69 -13.58
N TYR A 155 -15.76 -6.08 -14.22
CA TYR A 155 -17.11 -5.77 -13.73
C TYR A 155 -18.17 -6.75 -14.25
N SER A 156 -19.09 -7.11 -13.36
CA SER A 156 -20.21 -8.04 -13.65
C SER A 156 -19.71 -9.34 -14.32
N ASP A 157 -20.38 -9.80 -15.38
CA ASP A 157 -19.96 -10.90 -16.26
C ASP A 157 -19.45 -10.41 -17.64
N LEU A 158 -19.31 -9.08 -17.80
CA LEU A 158 -19.03 -8.43 -19.08
C LEU A 158 -17.54 -8.18 -19.35
N GLN A 159 -16.77 -7.86 -18.30
CA GLN A 159 -15.34 -7.58 -18.42
C GLN A 159 -14.56 -8.27 -17.29
N THR A 160 -13.49 -8.97 -17.64
CA THR A 160 -12.50 -9.48 -16.68
C THR A 160 -11.49 -8.38 -16.31
N GLY A 161 -10.63 -8.65 -15.33
CA GLY A 161 -9.54 -7.76 -14.98
C GLY A 161 -8.58 -7.57 -16.15
N GLU A 162 -8.10 -6.35 -16.35
CA GLU A 162 -7.13 -6.03 -17.40
C GLU A 162 -5.94 -5.24 -16.85
N LEU A 163 -4.77 -5.44 -17.46
CA LEU A 163 -3.67 -4.48 -17.43
C LEU A 163 -3.85 -3.56 -18.64
N ALA A 164 -3.95 -2.26 -18.39
CA ALA A 164 -4.10 -1.24 -19.43
C ALA A 164 -3.10 -0.09 -19.26
N MET A 165 -2.81 0.55 -20.38
CA MET A 165 -2.03 1.79 -20.46
C MET A 165 -2.96 2.94 -20.84
N ILE A 166 -2.81 4.08 -20.17
CA ILE A 166 -3.56 5.30 -20.39
C ILE A 166 -2.58 6.44 -20.67
N ASP A 167 -2.82 7.19 -21.75
CA ASP A 167 -2.11 8.43 -22.01
C ASP A 167 -2.59 9.52 -21.03
N PRO A 168 -1.69 10.16 -20.27
CA PRO A 168 -2.07 11.10 -19.21
C PRO A 168 -2.61 12.44 -19.72
N VAL A 169 -2.61 12.69 -21.04
CA VAL A 169 -3.12 13.92 -21.64
C VAL A 169 -4.39 13.66 -22.45
N SER A 170 -4.37 12.68 -23.36
CA SER A 170 -5.51 12.38 -24.22
C SER A 170 -6.57 11.49 -23.55
N MET A 171 -6.20 10.81 -22.45
CA MET A 171 -7.00 9.76 -21.81
C MET A 171 -7.31 8.57 -22.74
N GLU A 172 -6.55 8.41 -23.82
CA GLU A 172 -6.63 7.23 -24.68
C GLU A 172 -6.14 6.00 -23.89
N LYS A 173 -6.96 4.94 -23.88
CA LYS A 173 -6.66 3.67 -23.22
C LYS A 173 -6.29 2.61 -24.24
N LYS A 174 -5.26 1.84 -23.93
CA LYS A 174 -4.92 0.60 -24.62
C LYS A 174 -4.82 -0.56 -23.63
N THR A 175 -5.65 -1.58 -23.82
CA THR A 175 -5.52 -2.86 -23.11
C THR A 175 -4.24 -3.57 -23.55
N LEU A 176 -3.45 -4.04 -22.59
CA LEU A 176 -2.21 -4.79 -22.82
C LEU A 176 -2.41 -6.29 -22.56
N LEU A 177 -3.15 -6.65 -21.51
CA LEU A 177 -3.39 -8.03 -21.10
C LEU A 177 -4.75 -8.13 -20.40
N ASP A 178 -5.60 -9.05 -20.83
CA ASP A 178 -6.95 -9.28 -20.27
C ASP A 178 -7.27 -10.77 -20.09
N ASN A 179 -6.33 -11.67 -20.39
CA ASN A 179 -6.50 -13.11 -20.19
C ASN A 179 -5.15 -13.80 -19.98
N TYR A 180 -5.21 -14.99 -19.38
CA TYR A 180 -4.11 -15.94 -19.33
C TYR A 180 -4.48 -17.19 -20.12
N LEU A 181 -3.99 -17.33 -21.36
CA LEU A 181 -4.31 -18.46 -22.23
C LEU A 181 -5.84 -18.65 -22.42
N VAL A 182 -6.56 -17.56 -22.69
CA VAL A 182 -8.04 -17.52 -22.85
C VAL A 182 -8.79 -17.71 -21.52
N GLN A 183 -8.10 -17.83 -20.39
CA GLN A 183 -8.71 -17.79 -19.07
C GLN A 183 -8.86 -16.34 -18.59
N PRO A 184 -10.04 -15.91 -18.10
CA PRO A 184 -10.17 -14.60 -17.45
C PRO A 184 -9.40 -14.56 -16.13
N PHE A 185 -8.95 -13.37 -15.74
CA PHE A 185 -8.40 -13.13 -14.39
C PHE A 185 -9.52 -13.05 -13.36
N ALA A 186 -9.20 -13.28 -12.07
CA ALA A 186 -10.17 -13.17 -10.98
C ALA A 186 -10.54 -11.70 -10.69
N GLY A 187 -9.57 -10.81 -10.84
CA GLY A 187 -9.70 -9.37 -10.60
C GLY A 187 -8.38 -8.85 -10.04
N PHE A 188 -7.67 -8.04 -10.83
CA PHE A 188 -6.38 -7.52 -10.42
C PHE A 188 -6.52 -6.47 -9.31
N ASN A 189 -5.60 -6.50 -8.36
CA ASN A 189 -5.63 -5.62 -7.19
C ASN A 189 -4.57 -4.51 -7.28
N ASP A 190 -3.30 -4.87 -7.46
CA ASP A 190 -2.19 -3.91 -7.60
C ASP A 190 -1.23 -4.33 -8.71
N LEU A 191 -0.36 -3.39 -9.09
CA LEU A 191 0.75 -3.64 -10.01
C LEU A 191 2.03 -2.95 -9.56
N GLU A 192 3.15 -3.51 -10.01
CA GLU A 192 4.47 -2.91 -9.93
C GLU A 192 5.17 -3.03 -11.28
N ILE A 193 6.03 -2.06 -11.60
CA ILE A 193 6.85 -2.04 -12.81
C ILE A 193 8.33 -2.05 -12.41
N ASP A 194 9.06 -3.08 -12.88
CA ASP A 194 10.49 -3.18 -12.61
C ASP A 194 11.31 -2.24 -13.50
N ARG A 195 12.62 -2.11 -13.20
CA ARG A 195 13.52 -1.21 -13.95
C ARG A 195 13.70 -1.57 -15.44
N GLU A 196 13.34 -2.79 -15.84
CA GLU A 196 13.34 -3.22 -17.24
C GLU A 196 11.97 -2.99 -17.91
N GLY A 197 11.00 -2.51 -17.14
CA GLY A 197 9.63 -2.23 -17.56
C GLY A 197 8.70 -3.43 -17.48
N ASN A 198 9.13 -4.57 -16.93
CA ASN A 198 8.24 -5.73 -16.78
C ASN A 198 7.21 -5.51 -15.68
N PHE A 199 6.05 -6.13 -15.85
CA PHE A 199 4.93 -5.96 -14.92
C PHE A 199 4.87 -7.11 -13.91
N TRP A 200 4.57 -6.75 -12.67
CA TRP A 200 4.22 -7.67 -11.60
C TRP A 200 2.80 -7.36 -11.18
N LEU A 201 1.88 -8.31 -11.36
CA LEU A 201 0.44 -8.09 -11.16
C LEU A 201 -0.07 -9.01 -10.06
N THR A 202 -0.92 -8.51 -9.18
CA THR A 202 -1.61 -9.34 -8.19
C THR A 202 -3.04 -9.60 -8.62
N ASP A 203 -3.37 -10.87 -8.87
CA ASP A 203 -4.72 -11.32 -9.15
C ASP A 203 -5.39 -11.79 -7.85
N SER A 204 -6.42 -11.08 -7.42
CA SER A 204 -7.03 -11.24 -6.11
C SER A 204 -8.48 -11.71 -6.23
N LYS A 205 -9.06 -12.16 -5.11
CA LYS A 205 -10.51 -12.43 -5.02
C LYS A 205 -11.29 -11.22 -4.47
N SER A 206 -10.72 -10.01 -4.49
CA SER A 206 -11.31 -8.83 -3.87
C SER A 206 -12.51 -8.27 -4.64
N GLY A 207 -12.43 -8.20 -5.97
CA GLY A 207 -13.58 -7.85 -6.82
C GLY A 207 -14.77 -8.78 -6.60
N TRP A 208 -14.56 -10.10 -6.67
CA TRP A 208 -15.60 -11.10 -6.39
C TRP A 208 -16.16 -10.98 -4.97
N GLY A 209 -15.29 -10.86 -3.98
CA GLY A 209 -15.68 -10.75 -2.58
C GLY A 209 -16.47 -9.48 -2.23
N ARG A 210 -16.35 -8.44 -3.04
CA ARG A 210 -17.16 -7.21 -2.93
C ARG A 210 -18.35 -7.17 -3.89
N GLU A 211 -18.65 -8.28 -4.57
CA GLU A 211 -19.75 -8.37 -5.54
C GLU A 211 -19.59 -7.36 -6.70
N ILE A 212 -18.35 -6.93 -6.99
CA ILE A 212 -18.02 -6.12 -8.18
C ILE A 212 -18.02 -6.99 -9.44
N VAL A 213 -17.65 -8.25 -9.26
CA VAL A 213 -17.55 -9.28 -10.31
C VAL A 213 -18.46 -10.44 -9.92
N GLU A 214 -19.30 -10.89 -10.85
CA GLU A 214 -20.33 -11.89 -10.58
C GLU A 214 -19.86 -13.32 -10.82
N PHE A 215 -18.87 -13.51 -11.71
CA PHE A 215 -18.32 -14.83 -11.96
C PHE A 215 -17.44 -15.31 -10.81
N SER A 216 -17.50 -16.62 -10.53
CA SER A 216 -16.61 -17.23 -9.54
C SER A 216 -15.16 -17.16 -10.01
N PRO A 217 -14.21 -16.72 -9.15
CA PRO A 217 -12.80 -16.66 -9.49
C PRO A 217 -12.32 -18.00 -10.07
N PRO A 218 -11.73 -18.01 -11.28
CA PRO A 218 -11.40 -19.25 -11.97
C PRO A 218 -10.16 -19.93 -11.39
N THR A 219 -9.35 -19.22 -10.59
CA THR A 219 -8.12 -19.70 -9.97
C THR A 219 -7.94 -19.15 -8.55
N ASN A 220 -6.94 -19.68 -7.83
CA ASN A 220 -6.51 -19.13 -6.55
C ASN A 220 -5.79 -17.78 -6.76
N PRO A 221 -5.85 -16.85 -5.77
CA PRO A 221 -5.12 -15.59 -5.82
C PRO A 221 -3.63 -15.82 -6.12
N SER A 222 -3.11 -15.09 -7.09
CA SER A 222 -1.81 -15.36 -7.71
C SER A 222 -1.09 -14.10 -8.17
N VAL A 223 0.24 -14.12 -8.08
CA VAL A 223 1.10 -13.07 -8.66
C VAL A 223 1.55 -13.51 -10.03
N TYR A 224 1.42 -12.63 -11.01
CA TYR A 224 1.86 -12.82 -12.38
C TYR A 224 3.06 -11.93 -12.68
N PHE A 225 4.05 -12.50 -13.36
CA PHE A 225 5.08 -11.73 -14.06
C PHE A 225 4.69 -11.63 -15.54
N VAL A 226 4.82 -10.44 -16.12
CA VAL A 226 4.54 -10.17 -17.53
C VAL A 226 5.74 -9.47 -18.16
N ASP A 227 6.37 -10.14 -19.12
CA ASP A 227 7.42 -9.53 -19.94
C ASP A 227 6.81 -8.42 -20.80
N ARG A 228 7.29 -7.18 -20.66
CA ARG A 228 6.68 -6.04 -21.37
C ARG A 228 6.84 -6.12 -22.89
N SER A 229 7.93 -6.73 -23.37
CA SER A 229 8.27 -6.74 -24.78
C SER A 229 7.47 -7.78 -25.59
N THR A 230 7.13 -8.90 -24.95
CA THR A 230 6.45 -10.04 -25.58
C THR A 230 5.04 -10.28 -25.03
N LEU A 231 4.69 -9.65 -23.91
CA LEU A 231 3.50 -9.94 -23.09
C LEU A 231 3.43 -11.39 -22.62
N HIS A 232 4.57 -12.11 -22.64
CA HIS A 232 4.66 -13.44 -22.07
C HIS A 232 4.37 -13.36 -20.57
N THR A 233 3.26 -13.97 -20.19
CA THR A 233 2.71 -13.95 -18.84
C THR A 233 3.01 -15.27 -18.16
N LYS A 234 3.37 -15.24 -16.87
CA LYS A 234 3.61 -16.43 -16.08
C LYS A 234 3.16 -16.23 -14.64
N VAL A 235 2.43 -17.21 -14.10
CA VAL A 235 2.17 -17.29 -12.65
C VAL A 235 3.49 -17.57 -11.93
N VAL A 236 3.86 -16.69 -10.99
CA VAL A 236 5.11 -16.80 -10.22
C VAL A 236 4.89 -17.10 -8.73
N TYR A 237 3.70 -16.84 -8.21
CA TYR A 237 3.29 -17.18 -6.85
C TYR A 237 1.78 -17.42 -6.79
N THR A 238 1.33 -18.33 -5.92
CA THR A 238 -0.09 -18.60 -5.66
C THR A 238 -0.28 -18.84 -4.17
N THR A 239 -1.36 -18.31 -3.59
CA THR A 239 -1.74 -18.53 -2.18
C THR A 239 -3.17 -19.06 -2.06
N SER A 240 -3.47 -19.73 -0.95
CA SER A 240 -4.84 -20.07 -0.54
C SER A 240 -5.56 -18.92 0.20
N GLY A 241 -4.81 -17.90 0.62
CA GLY A 241 -5.32 -16.70 1.28
C GLY A 241 -5.90 -15.68 0.30
N ASN A 242 -5.35 -14.47 0.33
CA ASN A 242 -5.57 -13.40 -0.64
C ASN A 242 -4.26 -12.60 -0.77
N ILE A 243 -4.10 -11.88 -1.88
CA ILE A 243 -2.97 -10.98 -2.12
C ILE A 243 -3.50 -9.58 -2.47
N ASN A 244 -2.67 -8.57 -2.26
CA ASN A 244 -3.01 -7.18 -2.52
C ASN A 244 -1.83 -6.47 -3.20
N GLY A 245 -0.98 -5.75 -2.48
CA GLY A 245 0.17 -5.06 -3.07
C GLY A 245 1.23 -6.00 -3.67
N VAL A 246 2.15 -5.43 -4.43
CA VAL A 246 3.41 -6.07 -4.83
C VAL A 246 4.47 -4.98 -4.99
N ALA A 247 5.71 -5.26 -4.59
CA ALA A 247 6.81 -4.34 -4.84
C ALA A 247 8.11 -5.10 -5.11
N ILE A 248 8.97 -4.50 -5.93
CA ILE A 248 10.26 -5.06 -6.28
C ILE A 248 11.39 -4.13 -5.83
N SER A 249 12.44 -4.74 -5.29
CA SER A 249 13.68 -4.05 -4.94
C SER A 249 14.33 -3.33 -6.13
N PRO A 250 15.09 -2.24 -5.91
CA PRO A 250 15.67 -1.45 -7.00
C PRO A 250 16.63 -2.22 -7.92
N ASP A 251 17.32 -3.21 -7.36
CA ASP A 251 18.23 -4.09 -8.10
C ASP A 251 17.53 -5.30 -8.74
N ARG A 252 16.22 -5.42 -8.55
CA ARG A 252 15.34 -6.53 -8.99
C ARG A 252 15.65 -7.89 -8.38
N SER A 253 16.45 -7.94 -7.33
CA SER A 253 16.87 -9.21 -6.73
C SER A 253 15.82 -9.81 -5.80
N THR A 254 14.95 -8.96 -5.23
CA THR A 254 13.92 -9.33 -4.25
C THR A 254 12.56 -8.78 -4.63
N VAL A 255 11.52 -9.62 -4.59
CA VAL A 255 10.10 -9.23 -4.68
C VAL A 255 9.43 -9.43 -3.33
N TYR A 256 8.60 -8.46 -2.93
CA TYR A 256 7.83 -8.46 -1.70
C TYR A 256 6.34 -8.65 -2.01
N ILE A 257 5.69 -9.59 -1.32
CA ILE A 257 4.28 -9.94 -1.52
C ILE A 257 3.59 -9.99 -0.15
N PRO A 258 2.71 -9.03 0.17
CA PRO A 258 1.87 -9.08 1.34
C PRO A 258 0.71 -10.05 1.11
N GLU A 259 0.46 -10.92 2.09
CA GLU A 259 -0.77 -11.69 2.13
C GLU A 259 -1.82 -11.01 2.99
N THR A 260 -3.04 -10.98 2.47
CA THR A 260 -4.20 -10.32 3.07
C THR A 260 -5.33 -11.32 3.38
N GLY A 261 -4.98 -12.60 3.57
CA GLY A 261 -5.93 -13.67 3.86
C GLY A 261 -6.72 -13.50 5.16
N VAL A 262 -6.29 -12.60 6.05
CA VAL A 262 -7.05 -12.16 7.23
C VAL A 262 -8.30 -11.36 6.87
N SER A 263 -8.32 -10.70 5.71
CA SER A 263 -9.49 -9.96 5.22
C SER A 263 -10.51 -10.95 4.66
N LYS A 264 -11.69 -11.09 5.29
CA LYS A 264 -12.84 -11.78 4.69
C LYS A 264 -13.91 -10.81 4.23
N TYR A 265 -14.53 -11.26 3.15
CA TYR A 265 -15.65 -10.63 2.47
C TYR A 265 -16.97 -10.81 3.23
N PHE A 266 -18.07 -10.41 2.60
CA PHE A 266 -19.39 -10.35 3.21
C PHE A 266 -19.82 -11.68 3.89
N PRO A 267 -20.41 -11.63 5.11
CA PRO A 267 -20.49 -10.48 6.00
C PRO A 267 -19.10 -10.16 6.58
N LYS A 268 -18.63 -8.91 6.44
CA LYS A 268 -17.27 -8.47 6.82
C LYS A 268 -16.85 -9.05 8.17
N ARG A 269 -15.89 -9.97 8.16
CA ARG A 269 -15.29 -10.55 9.36
C ARG A 269 -13.79 -10.70 9.14
N THR A 270 -12.99 -10.27 10.10
CA THR A 270 -11.56 -10.60 10.11
C THR A 270 -11.38 -12.06 10.53
N ASP A 271 -10.57 -12.81 9.81
CA ASP A 271 -10.16 -14.15 10.22
C ASP A 271 -8.96 -14.06 11.17
N PRO A 272 -9.10 -14.34 12.48
CA PRO A 272 -7.98 -14.27 13.43
C PRO A 272 -6.80 -15.18 13.06
N TYR A 273 -7.01 -16.18 12.19
CA TYR A 273 -5.98 -17.11 11.74
C TYR A 273 -5.58 -16.91 10.27
N GLY A 274 -6.16 -15.91 9.59
CA GLY A 274 -5.81 -15.59 8.21
C GLY A 274 -4.41 -14.97 8.09
N MET A 275 -3.80 -15.14 6.92
CA MET A 275 -2.45 -14.63 6.67
C MET A 275 -2.42 -13.10 6.62
N ARG A 276 -1.36 -12.54 7.20
CA ARG A 276 -1.06 -11.09 7.28
C ARG A 276 0.44 -10.81 7.08
N GLN A 277 1.19 -11.82 6.66
CA GLN A 277 2.64 -11.77 6.56
C GLN A 277 3.06 -11.06 5.27
N LEU A 278 4.16 -10.32 5.35
CA LEU A 278 4.92 -9.90 4.19
C LEU A 278 5.95 -10.97 3.87
N TRP A 279 5.84 -11.60 2.70
CA TRP A 279 6.84 -12.52 2.19
C TRP A 279 7.83 -11.80 1.30
N ALA A 280 9.09 -12.23 1.35
CA ALA A 280 10.10 -11.85 0.37
C ALA A 280 10.57 -13.09 -0.39
N PHE A 281 10.91 -12.90 -1.67
CA PHE A 281 11.42 -13.93 -2.57
C PHE A 281 12.61 -13.39 -3.33
N ASP A 282 13.60 -14.25 -3.58
CA ASP A 282 14.64 -13.94 -4.55
C ASP A 282 14.09 -14.15 -5.97
N VAL A 283 14.50 -13.31 -6.90
CA VAL A 283 14.10 -13.36 -8.32
C VAL A 283 15.23 -13.99 -9.14
N SER A 284 14.90 -14.90 -10.04
CA SER A 284 15.89 -15.49 -10.95
C SER A 284 16.39 -14.47 -11.97
N ASP A 285 17.54 -14.72 -12.59
CA ASP A 285 18.07 -13.87 -13.66
C ASP A 285 17.09 -13.73 -14.84
N SER A 286 16.24 -14.75 -15.06
CA SER A 286 15.18 -14.73 -16.07
C SER A 286 13.94 -13.91 -15.67
N GLY A 287 13.91 -13.29 -14.48
CA GLY A 287 12.81 -12.49 -13.95
C GLY A 287 11.56 -13.26 -13.50
N SER A 288 11.36 -14.47 -14.02
CA SER A 288 10.07 -15.19 -13.98
C SER A 288 10.06 -16.43 -13.07
N VAL A 289 11.06 -16.62 -12.22
CA VAL A 289 11.05 -17.66 -11.18
C VAL A 289 11.38 -17.01 -9.83
N LEU A 290 10.51 -17.23 -8.86
CA LEU A 290 10.72 -16.84 -7.47
C LEU A 290 11.25 -18.04 -6.67
N TYR A 291 12.22 -17.79 -5.80
CA TYR A 291 12.81 -18.82 -4.93
C TYR A 291 13.21 -18.22 -3.57
N ASN A 292 13.65 -19.06 -2.63
CA ASN A 292 14.03 -18.65 -1.27
C ASN A 292 12.96 -17.81 -0.55
N GLN A 293 11.70 -18.28 -0.57
CA GLN A 293 10.61 -17.69 0.19
C GLN A 293 11.01 -17.54 1.66
N ARG A 294 10.87 -16.33 2.19
CA ARG A 294 11.18 -16.02 3.58
C ARG A 294 10.14 -15.08 4.18
N PHE A 295 9.79 -15.34 5.43
CA PHE A 295 9.02 -14.41 6.22
C PHE A 295 9.87 -13.15 6.40
N PHE A 296 9.36 -12.01 5.91
CA PHE A 296 10.10 -10.76 5.95
C PHE A 296 9.66 -9.89 7.12
N ASN A 297 8.35 -9.66 7.28
CA ASN A 297 7.81 -8.85 8.36
C ASN A 297 6.31 -9.16 8.60
N SER A 298 5.77 -8.69 9.74
CA SER A 298 4.33 -8.66 10.00
C SER A 298 3.91 -7.27 10.50
N PRO A 299 2.78 -6.72 10.02
CA PRO A 299 2.31 -5.38 10.37
C PRO A 299 2.13 -5.15 11.86
N ILE A 300 2.37 -3.91 12.28
CA ILE A 300 2.10 -3.47 13.66
C ILE A 300 0.60 -3.53 13.96
N SER A 301 -0.23 -3.20 12.98
CA SER A 301 -1.69 -3.29 13.04
C SER A 301 -2.29 -3.77 11.72
N TYR A 302 -3.32 -4.60 11.85
CA TYR A 302 -4.13 -5.12 10.74
C TYR A 302 -3.36 -6.02 9.77
N PHE A 303 -3.19 -5.62 8.51
CA PHE A 303 -2.42 -6.28 7.46
C PHE A 303 -1.76 -5.23 6.57
N TYR A 304 -0.85 -5.65 5.69
CA TYR A 304 -0.29 -4.78 4.67
C TYR A 304 -1.12 -4.86 3.39
N ASP A 305 -1.65 -3.73 2.95
CA ASP A 305 -2.46 -3.57 1.74
C ASP A 305 -1.50 -3.27 0.55
N GLY A 306 -1.54 -2.08 -0.03
CA GLY A 306 -0.54 -1.58 -0.97
C GLY A 306 0.83 -1.35 -0.34
N ILE A 307 1.88 -1.73 -1.08
CA ILE A 307 3.29 -1.56 -0.68
C ILE A 307 4.10 -0.92 -1.81
N ARG A 308 5.16 -0.18 -1.47
CA ARG A 308 6.10 0.41 -2.43
C ARG A 308 7.52 0.34 -1.90
N VAL A 309 8.51 0.24 -2.80
CA VAL A 309 9.93 0.24 -2.45
C VAL A 309 10.59 1.52 -2.94
N SER A 310 11.22 2.25 -2.02
CA SER A 310 11.95 3.48 -2.31
C SER A 310 13.22 3.24 -3.12
N ARG A 311 13.81 4.32 -3.65
CA ARG A 311 15.08 4.31 -4.39
C ARG A 311 16.21 3.54 -3.69
N HIS A 312 16.37 3.68 -2.37
CA HIS A 312 17.42 2.98 -1.62
C HIS A 312 16.96 1.64 -1.01
N GLY A 313 15.75 1.19 -1.33
CA GLY A 313 15.25 -0.13 -1.00
C GLY A 313 14.39 -0.21 0.27
N TYR A 314 14.16 0.88 1.01
CA TYR A 314 13.20 0.84 2.11
C TYR A 314 11.80 0.48 1.60
N VAL A 315 11.13 -0.42 2.31
CA VAL A 315 9.80 -0.91 1.95
C VAL A 315 8.78 -0.14 2.77
N PHE A 316 7.87 0.56 2.10
CA PHE A 316 6.77 1.30 2.72
C PHE A 316 5.50 0.47 2.56
N CYS A 317 4.83 0.19 3.66
CA CYS A 317 3.69 -0.72 3.68
C CYS A 317 2.46 -0.06 4.31
N GLY A 318 1.38 0.10 3.55
CA GLY A 318 0.10 0.60 4.06
C GLY A 318 -0.51 -0.40 5.03
N ALA A 319 -0.78 0.02 6.26
CA ALA A 319 -1.23 -0.78 7.38
C ALA A 319 -2.46 -0.15 8.08
N GLY A 320 -2.96 -0.83 9.12
CA GLY A 320 -4.19 -0.47 9.85
C GLY A 320 -4.22 0.91 10.48
N ASP A 321 -3.09 1.59 10.67
CA ASP A 321 -3.04 2.99 11.16
C ASP A 321 -1.82 3.75 10.64
N GLY A 322 -1.57 3.61 9.34
CA GLY A 322 -0.53 4.36 8.64
C GLY A 322 0.40 3.48 7.85
N VAL A 323 1.62 3.95 7.65
CA VAL A 323 2.61 3.31 6.78
C VAL A 323 3.80 2.87 7.59
N ASP A 324 3.98 1.55 7.72
CA ASP A 324 5.16 0.97 8.34
C ASP A 324 6.33 1.05 7.33
N VAL A 325 7.47 1.58 7.77
CA VAL A 325 8.68 1.71 6.97
C VAL A 325 9.68 0.66 7.40
N LEU A 326 10.00 -0.28 6.52
CA LEU A 326 10.78 -1.47 6.83
C LEU A 326 12.22 -1.34 6.30
N ASN A 327 13.17 -1.85 7.09
CA ASN A 327 14.55 -2.00 6.68
C ASN A 327 14.69 -3.18 5.70
N PRO A 328 15.20 -2.97 4.47
CA PRO A 328 15.28 -4.04 3.46
C PRO A 328 16.21 -5.18 3.85
N ARG A 329 17.20 -4.92 4.72
CA ARG A 329 18.21 -5.92 5.09
C ARG A 329 17.82 -6.74 6.29
N THR A 330 17.21 -6.12 7.29
CA THR A 330 16.87 -6.79 8.56
C THR A 330 15.41 -7.24 8.61
N GLY A 331 14.53 -6.62 7.81
CA GLY A 331 13.09 -6.82 7.91
C GLY A 331 12.44 -6.05 9.07
N ASP A 332 13.20 -5.30 9.87
CA ASP A 332 12.66 -4.57 11.02
C ASP A 332 11.78 -3.39 10.59
N THR A 333 10.69 -3.17 11.31
CA THR A 333 9.91 -1.93 11.21
C THR A 333 10.66 -0.79 11.89
N LEU A 334 11.10 0.19 11.11
CA LEU A 334 11.88 1.33 11.60
C LEU A 334 10.98 2.37 12.28
N GLY A 335 9.80 2.58 11.74
CA GLY A 335 8.80 3.54 12.22
C GLY A 335 7.52 3.47 11.41
N THR A 336 6.50 4.18 11.89
CA THR A 336 5.19 4.32 11.22
C THR A 336 4.92 5.79 10.95
N ILE A 337 4.55 6.10 9.70
CA ILE A 337 3.97 7.39 9.30
C ILE A 337 2.45 7.29 9.51
N ARG A 338 1.90 8.05 10.45
CA ARG A 338 0.51 7.89 10.87
C ARG A 338 -0.45 8.70 10.01
N VAL A 339 -1.68 8.19 9.91
CA VAL A 339 -2.78 8.78 9.12
C VAL A 339 -3.94 9.27 10.00
N GLY A 340 -3.63 9.74 11.21
CA GLY A 340 -4.60 10.39 12.09
C GLY A 340 -5.31 9.48 13.12
N GLY A 341 -4.94 8.20 13.22
CA GLY A 341 -5.36 7.34 14.33
C GLY A 341 -6.75 6.74 14.24
N GLY A 342 -6.94 5.62 14.95
CA GLY A 342 -8.25 5.03 15.23
C GLY A 342 -8.90 4.36 14.03
N ASP A 343 -9.70 5.12 13.28
CA ASP A 343 -10.60 4.63 12.22
C ASP A 343 -10.01 4.67 10.81
N ASN A 344 -8.89 5.37 10.63
CA ASN A 344 -8.24 5.54 9.34
C ASN A 344 -7.30 4.37 9.04
N VAL A 345 -7.22 3.97 7.77
CA VAL A 345 -6.41 2.81 7.33
C VAL A 345 -5.69 3.17 6.06
N ALA A 346 -4.37 2.98 5.99
CA ALA A 346 -3.62 3.17 4.75
C ALA A 346 -3.79 1.96 3.83
N VAL A 347 -4.22 2.21 2.58
CA VAL A 347 -4.49 1.18 1.57
C VAL A 347 -3.52 1.24 0.38
N SER A 348 -3.05 2.42 -0.02
CA SER A 348 -2.13 2.54 -1.16
C SER A 348 -1.19 3.73 -1.02
N LEU A 349 -0.12 3.74 -1.80
CA LEU A 349 0.99 4.69 -1.71
C LEU A 349 1.47 5.13 -3.09
N ALA A 350 1.69 6.42 -3.25
CA ALA A 350 2.35 7.01 -4.41
C ALA A 350 3.58 7.81 -3.97
N PHE A 351 4.72 7.60 -4.62
CA PHE A 351 5.94 8.34 -4.31
C PHE A 351 6.12 9.54 -5.24
N GLY A 352 6.46 10.68 -4.65
CA GLY A 352 7.21 11.75 -5.30
C GLY A 352 8.70 11.64 -4.94
N GLU A 353 9.46 12.70 -5.17
CA GLU A 353 10.91 12.68 -4.92
C GLU A 353 11.24 12.67 -3.43
N HIS A 354 10.71 13.64 -2.66
CA HIS A 354 10.89 13.77 -1.21
C HIS A 354 9.55 13.88 -0.48
N GLU A 355 8.55 13.23 -1.06
CA GLU A 355 7.16 13.27 -0.62
C GLU A 355 6.46 11.97 -1.00
N LEU A 356 5.40 11.63 -0.29
CA LEU A 356 4.50 10.56 -0.70
C LEU A 356 3.04 10.93 -0.43
N TRP A 357 2.16 10.27 -1.15
CA TRP A 357 0.73 10.28 -0.89
C TRP A 357 0.31 8.91 -0.37
N ILE A 358 -0.50 8.93 0.68
CA ILE A 358 -1.08 7.75 1.31
C ILE A 358 -2.58 7.80 1.05
N VAL A 359 -3.16 6.79 0.42
CA VAL A 359 -4.62 6.65 0.27
C VAL A 359 -5.13 5.73 1.34
N GLY A 360 -6.34 5.97 1.82
CA GLY A 360 -6.92 5.14 2.84
C GLY A 360 -8.40 5.32 3.09
N LYS A 361 -8.93 4.46 3.96
CA LYS A 361 -10.18 4.78 4.66
C LYS A 361 -9.92 6.05 5.46
N GLY A 362 -10.72 7.08 5.24
CA GLY A 362 -10.59 8.39 5.89
C GLY A 362 -10.20 9.51 4.93
N GLY A 363 -9.51 9.19 3.83
CA GLY A 363 -9.09 10.15 2.78
C GLY A 363 -7.67 9.87 2.28
N VAL A 364 -6.93 10.93 1.94
CA VAL A 364 -5.51 10.84 1.55
C VAL A 364 -4.64 11.69 2.45
N TRP A 365 -3.41 11.27 2.66
CA TRP A 365 -2.42 12.06 3.37
C TRP A 365 -1.24 12.36 2.47
N HIS A 366 -0.86 13.62 2.38
CA HIS A 366 0.35 14.08 1.73
C HIS A 366 1.45 14.26 2.77
N VAL A 367 2.50 13.45 2.66
CA VAL A 367 3.68 13.51 3.51
C VAL A 367 4.78 14.22 2.75
N LYS A 368 5.22 15.38 3.23
CA LYS A 368 6.24 16.20 2.57
C LYS A 368 7.54 16.23 3.37
N GLY A 369 8.61 16.68 2.74
CA GLY A 369 9.87 17.01 3.43
C GLY A 369 10.62 15.81 3.98
N LEU A 370 10.48 14.64 3.33
CA LEU A 370 11.30 13.46 3.63
C LEU A 370 12.77 13.73 3.30
N LYS A 371 13.67 13.12 4.07
CA LYS A 371 15.11 13.11 3.73
C LYS A 371 15.41 12.08 2.65
N GLU A 372 14.77 10.92 2.75
CA GLU A 372 14.90 9.89 1.75
C GLU A 372 14.35 10.40 0.42
N ARG A 373 15.09 10.09 -0.65
CA ARG A 373 14.60 10.26 -2.02
C ARG A 373 13.80 9.01 -2.39
N LEU A 374 12.48 9.10 -2.43
CA LEU A 374 11.61 7.95 -2.63
C LEU A 374 11.52 7.52 -4.09
N ALA A 375 11.33 8.47 -5.01
CA ALA A 375 11.17 8.21 -6.43
C ALA A 375 12.38 7.48 -7.04
N ARG A 376 12.07 6.49 -7.88
CA ARG A 376 13.02 5.69 -8.64
C ARG A 376 13.31 6.39 -9.98
N GLU A 377 14.41 6.03 -10.64
CA GLU A 377 14.83 6.69 -11.89
C GLU A 377 14.07 6.21 -13.14
N TRP A 378 13.15 5.25 -12.98
CA TRP A 378 12.42 4.59 -14.07
C TRP A 378 10.92 4.72 -13.88
#